data_AF-A0A7C4TED4-F1
#
_entry.id   AF-A0A7C4TED4-F1
#
_cell.length_a   1.000
_cell.length_b   1.000
_cell.length_c   1.000
_cell.angle_alpha   90.00
_cell.angle_beta   90.00
_cell.angle_gamma   90.00
#
_symmetry.space_group_name_H-M   'P 1'
#
loop_
_entity.id
_entity.type
_entity.pdbx_description
1 polymer ?
#
loop_
_entity_poly.entity_id
_entity_poly.type
_entity_poly.pdbx_seq_one_letter_code
_entity_poly.pdbx_strand_id
1 'polypeptide(L)'
;MGLLDKAKEAAKTVGEKAQEGIKAGQEKLDETKTKKRIGDLKEELGGIVYQQRTGAAPPNADAEIDRIVNEIKQAEASLAQ
;
A
#
# COMPACT_ATOMS: atom_id res chain seq x y z
N MET A 1 -3.75 -3.31 47.47
CA MET A 1 -4.20 -3.12 46.08
C MET A 1 -5.42 -3.98 45.86
N GLY A 2 -6.60 -3.37 45.89
CA GLY A 2 -7.88 -4.07 45.76
C GLY A 2 -8.13 -4.54 44.33
N LEU A 3 -9.10 -5.43 44.14
CA LEU A 3 -9.56 -5.89 42.81
C LEU A 3 -9.89 -4.73 41.83
N LEU A 4 -10.25 -3.56 42.36
CA LEU A 4 -10.51 -2.34 41.59
C LEU A 4 -9.25 -1.72 40.97
N ASP A 5 -8.08 -1.85 41.61
CA ASP A 5 -6.79 -1.41 41.03
C ASP A 5 -6.42 -2.29 39.83
N LYS A 6 -6.52 -3.62 39.98
CA LYS A 6 -6.28 -4.57 38.88
C LYS A 6 -7.26 -4.38 37.71
N ALA A 7 -8.51 -4.05 38.00
CA ALA A 7 -9.50 -3.76 36.98
C ALA A 7 -9.19 -2.46 36.20
N LYS A 8 -8.73 -1.40 36.89
CA LYS A 8 -8.27 -0.17 36.23
C LYS A 8 -7.01 -0.38 35.41
N GLU A 9 -6.04 -1.14 35.92
CA GLU A 9 -4.84 -1.49 35.15
C GLU A 9 -5.18 -2.34 33.91
N ALA A 10 -6.07 -3.33 34.04
CA ALA A 10 -6.55 -4.13 32.91
C ALA A 10 -7.27 -3.25 31.87
N ALA A 11 -8.14 -2.34 32.31
CA ALA A 11 -8.83 -1.41 31.41
C ALA A 11 -7.86 -0.46 30.69
N LYS A 12 -6.84 0.06 31.40
CA LYS A 12 -5.80 0.92 30.81
C LYS A 12 -4.98 0.16 29.77
N THR A 13 -4.54 -1.05 30.11
CA THR A 13 -3.77 -1.92 29.21
C THR A 13 -4.56 -2.31 27.96
N VAL A 14 -5.87 -2.56 28.09
CA VAL A 14 -6.76 -2.88 26.96
C VAL A 14 -6.97 -1.65 26.06
N GLY A 15 -7.14 -0.46 26.65
CA GLY A 15 -7.26 0.79 25.90
C GLY A 15 -5.98 1.14 25.12
N GLU A 16 -4.81 0.95 25.74
CA GLU A 16 -3.50 1.17 25.11
C GLU A 16 -3.27 0.17 23.96
N LYS A 17 -3.52 -1.13 24.18
CA LYS A 17 -3.41 -2.16 23.14
C LYS A 17 -4.41 -2.01 22.00
N ALA A 18 -5.61 -1.52 22.28
CA ALA A 18 -6.61 -1.25 21.24
C ALA A 18 -6.14 -0.11 20.30
N GLN A 19 -5.56 0.96 20.86
CA GLN A 19 -5.02 2.05 20.04
C GLN A 19 -3.79 1.62 19.22
N GLU A 20 -2.89 0.84 19.79
CA GLU A 20 -1.74 0.28 19.06
C GLU A 20 -2.18 -0.69 17.96
N GLY A 21 -3.15 -1.55 18.22
CA GLY A 21 -3.70 -2.50 17.24
C GLY A 21 -4.42 -1.83 16.08
N ILE A 22 -5.10 -0.70 16.32
CA ILE A 22 -5.75 0.08 15.26
C ILE A 22 -4.70 0.76 14.36
N LYS A 23 -3.65 1.35 14.94
CA LYS A 23 -2.57 1.99 14.16
C LYS A 23 -1.80 0.98 13.32
N ALA A 24 -1.37 -0.12 13.93
CA ALA A 24 -0.70 -1.21 13.23
C ALA A 24 -1.59 -1.85 12.15
N GLY A 25 -2.91 -1.91 12.39
CA GLY A 25 -3.89 -2.36 11.40
C GLY A 25 -4.03 -1.41 10.21
N GLN A 26 -4.09 -0.10 10.46
CA GLN A 26 -4.16 0.92 9.41
C GLN A 26 -2.90 0.93 8.54
N GLU A 27 -1.71 0.95 9.15
CA GLU A 27 -0.43 0.90 8.41
C GLU A 27 -0.34 -0.34 7.51
N LYS A 28 -0.72 -1.53 8.01
CA LYS A 28 -0.72 -2.75 7.19
C LYS A 28 -1.74 -2.72 6.06
N LEU A 29 -2.91 -2.11 6.27
CA LEU A 29 -3.92 -1.96 5.23
C LEU A 29 -3.44 -1.01 4.14
N ASP A 30 -2.83 0.11 4.51
CA ASP A 30 -2.31 1.09 3.56
C ASP A 30 -1.09 0.53 2.79
N GLU A 31 -0.21 -0.21 3.44
CA GLU A 31 0.85 -0.95 2.74
C GLU A 31 0.27 -1.94 1.72
N THR A 32 -0.72 -2.74 2.13
CA THR A 32 -1.30 -3.78 1.27
C THR A 32 -2.00 -3.17 0.07
N LYS A 33 -2.74 -2.07 0.27
CA LYS A 33 -3.35 -1.31 -0.83
C LYS A 33 -2.30 -0.75 -1.78
N THR A 34 -1.22 -0.19 -1.24
CA THR A 34 -0.14 0.39 -2.06
C THR A 34 0.59 -0.70 -2.85
N LYS A 35 0.90 -1.85 -2.23
CA LYS A 35 1.46 -3.03 -2.90
C LYS A 35 0.55 -3.55 -4.01
N LYS A 36 -0.76 -3.61 -3.76
CA LYS A 36 -1.75 -3.99 -4.78
C LYS A 36 -1.74 -3.01 -5.95
N ARG A 37 -1.76 -1.70 -5.68
CA ARG A 37 -1.72 -0.65 -6.71
C ARG A 37 -0.45 -0.74 -7.56
N ILE A 38 0.70 -1.00 -6.95
CA ILE A 38 1.96 -1.25 -7.68
C ILE A 38 1.85 -2.47 -8.58
N GLY A 39 1.21 -3.54 -8.10
CA GLY A 39 0.93 -4.74 -8.91
C GLY A 39 0.09 -4.41 -10.14
N ASP A 40 -1.04 -3.73 -9.95
CA ASP A 40 -1.94 -3.33 -11.03
C ASP A 40 -1.21 -2.45 -12.07
N LEU A 41 -0.39 -1.50 -11.62
CA LEU A 41 0.42 -0.65 -12.50
C LEU A 41 1.48 -1.43 -13.27
N LYS A 42 2.13 -2.43 -12.66
CA LYS A 42 3.11 -3.30 -13.33
C LYS A 42 2.44 -4.18 -14.38
N GLU A 43 1.22 -4.63 -14.14
CA GLU A 43 0.42 -5.38 -15.11
C GLU A 43 0.02 -4.50 -16.30
N GLU A 44 -0.46 -3.27 -16.05
CA GLU A 44 -0.78 -2.28 -17.08
C GLU A 44 0.45 -1.96 -17.95
N LEU A 45 1.61 -1.72 -17.31
CA LEU A 45 2.89 -1.51 -17.99
C LEU A 45 3.25 -2.71 -18.88
N GLY A 46 3.12 -3.94 -18.36
CA GLY A 46 3.40 -5.15 -19.11
C GLY A 46 2.52 -5.30 -20.35
N GLY A 47 1.23 -4.96 -20.23
CA GLY A 47 0.29 -4.95 -21.35
C GLY A 47 0.70 -3.98 -22.46
N ILE A 48 1.05 -2.74 -22.10
CA ILE A 48 1.45 -1.72 -23.07
C ILE A 48 2.79 -2.10 -23.75
N VAL A 49 3.77 -2.59 -22.98
CA VAL A 49 5.05 -3.05 -23.53
C VAL A 49 4.85 -4.26 -24.46
N TYR A 50 3.96 -5.19 -24.11
CA TYR A 50 3.61 -6.31 -24.99
C TYR A 50 2.99 -5.82 -26.30
N GLN A 51 2.07 -4.86 -26.24
CA GLN A 51 1.48 -4.24 -27.44
C GLN A 51 2.54 -3.54 -28.29
N GLN A 52 3.53 -2.86 -27.67
CA GLN A 52 4.66 -2.27 -28.40
C GLN A 52 5.48 -3.32 -29.13
N ARG A 53 5.80 -4.43 -28.46
CA ARG A 53 6.58 -5.54 -29.04
C ARG A 53 5.85 -6.29 -30.14
N THR A 54 4.52 -6.29 -30.10
CA THR A 54 3.66 -6.93 -31.11
C THR A 54 3.20 -5.98 -32.22
N GLY A 55 3.60 -4.70 -32.16
CA GLY A 55 3.22 -3.69 -33.16
C GLY A 55 1.77 -3.22 -33.07
N ALA A 56 1.07 -3.54 -31.98
CA ALA A 56 -0.31 -3.16 -31.70
C ALA A 56 -0.43 -2.01 -30.67
N ALA A 57 0.68 -1.38 -30.30
CA ALA A 57 0.69 -0.30 -29.34
C ALA A 57 -0.02 0.96 -29.84
N PRO A 58 -0.74 1.66 -28.96
CA PRO A 58 -1.27 2.96 -29.29
C PRO A 58 -0.14 3.99 -29.48
N PRO A 59 -0.37 5.08 -30.23
CA PRO A 59 0.67 6.09 -30.54
C PRO A 59 1.19 6.84 -29.31
N ASN A 60 0.47 6.79 -28.19
CA ASN A 60 0.88 7.37 -26.90
C ASN A 60 1.52 6.35 -25.95
N ALA A 61 1.86 5.14 -26.41
CA ALA A 61 2.37 4.08 -25.55
C ALA A 61 3.61 4.49 -24.73
N ASP A 62 4.57 5.21 -25.32
CA ASP A 62 5.77 5.66 -24.60
C ASP A 62 5.43 6.65 -23.48
N ALA A 63 4.50 7.58 -23.73
CA ALA A 63 4.04 8.53 -22.72
C ALA A 63 3.29 7.83 -21.57
N GLU A 64 2.48 6.80 -21.88
CA GLU A 64 1.81 5.99 -20.87
C GLU A 64 2.79 5.16 -20.05
N ILE A 65 3.81 4.58 -20.68
CA ILE A 65 4.89 3.87 -20.00
C ILE A 65 5.60 4.80 -19.02
N ASP A 66 6.00 6.00 -19.46
CA ASP A 66 6.67 6.98 -18.61
C ASP A 66 5.79 7.42 -17.42
N ARG A 67 4.49 7.63 -17.66
CA ARG A 67 3.51 7.92 -16.60
C ARG A 67 3.45 6.78 -15.58
N ILE A 68 3.24 5.54 -16.04
CA ILE A 68 3.08 4.37 -15.18
C ILE A 68 4.37 4.09 -14.39
N VAL A 69 5.54 4.19 -15.01
CA VAL A 69 6.84 4.02 -14.34
C VAL A 69 7.03 5.07 -13.24
N ASN A 70 6.64 6.33 -13.49
CA ASN A 70 6.70 7.37 -12.46
C ASN A 70 5.71 7.12 -11.32
N GLU A 71 4.49 6.68 -11.60
CA GLU A 71 3.51 6.29 -10.56
C GLU A 71 4.02 5.12 -9.71
N ILE A 72 4.62 4.09 -10.33
CA ILE A 72 5.22 2.96 -9.62
C ILE A 72 6.33 3.46 -8.67
N LYS A 73 7.24 4.31 -9.15
CA LYS A 73 8.32 4.87 -8.32
C LYS A 73 7.79 5.64 -7.13
N GLN A 74 6.73 6.45 -7.30
CA GLN A 74 6.13 7.20 -6.20
C GLN A 74 5.46 6.29 -5.17
N ALA A 75 4.74 5.26 -5.64
CA ALA A 75 4.10 4.29 -4.77
C ALA A 75 5.13 3.43 -4.01
N GLU A 76 6.21 3.01 -4.68
CA GLU A 76 7.33 2.29 -4.05
C GLU A 76 8.06 3.16 -3.03
N ALA A 77 8.28 4.45 -3.32
CA ALA A 77 8.85 5.39 -2.36
C ALA A 77 7.97 5.59 -1.11
N SER A 78 6.65 5.54 -1.27
CA SER A 78 5.69 5.67 -0.17
C SER A 78 5.65 4.43 0.74
N LEU A 79 6.09 3.26 0.24
CA LEU A 79 6.23 2.03 1.02
C LEU A 79 7.57 1.91 1.75
N ALA A 80 8.57 2.69 1.35
CA ALA A 80 9.91 2.65 1.91
C ALA A 80 10.15 3.67 3.05
N GLN A 81 9.12 4.47 3.39
CA GLN A 81 9.11 5.40 4.52
C GLN A 81 8.46 4.76 5.74
#